data_AF-A0A3D1R659-F1
#
_entry.id   AF-A0A3D1R659-F1
#
_cell.length_a   1.000
_cell.length_b   1.000
_cell.length_c   1.000
_cell.angle_alpha   90.00
_cell.angle_beta   90.00
_cell.angle_gamma   90.00
#
_symmetry.space_group_name_H-M   'P 1'
#
loop_
_entity.id
_entity.type
_entity.pdbx_description
1 polymer ?
#
loop_
_entity_poly.entity_id
_entity_poly.type
_entity_poly.pdbx_seq_one_letter_code
_entity_poly.pdbx_strand_id
1 'polypeptide(L)'
;LAGTSRVVRWTGTNPDYVLRSLVRCALCGEMMCPGSTTKPSTGKTHRYYRCSRREKYGKDQCAGRPLPAAALEEFVVARISNATADGSLAERVAKHLEA
;
A
#
# COMPACT_ATOMS: atom_id res chain seq x y z
N LEU A 1 -2.78 15.26 21.61
CA LEU A 1 -1.79 14.80 20.60
C LEU A 1 -2.05 15.62 19.35
N ALA A 2 -1.15 16.52 18.97
CA ALA A 2 -1.34 17.38 17.81
C ALA A 2 -1.57 16.49 16.58
N GLY A 3 -2.82 16.45 16.10
CA GLY A 3 -3.22 15.72 14.93
C GLY A 3 -2.46 16.28 13.74
N THR A 4 -1.34 15.65 13.39
CA THR A 4 -0.74 15.83 12.07
C THR A 4 -1.73 15.25 11.08
N SER A 5 -2.70 16.06 10.65
CA SER A 5 -3.43 15.83 9.42
C SER A 5 -2.38 15.76 8.32
N ARG A 6 -1.94 14.54 7.99
CA ARG A 6 -1.04 14.32 6.88
C ARG A 6 -1.83 14.71 5.64
N VAL A 7 -1.52 15.88 5.09
CA VAL A 7 -1.99 16.27 3.77
C VAL A 7 -1.46 15.22 2.81
N VAL A 8 -2.32 14.29 2.41
CA VAL A 8 -1.99 13.29 1.40
C VAL A 8 -1.83 14.04 0.09
N ARG A 9 -0.58 14.33 -0.29
CA ARG A 9 -0.28 14.94 -1.58
C ARG A 9 -0.38 13.86 -2.66
N TRP A 10 -1.36 14.01 -3.53
CA TRP A 10 -1.62 13.11 -4.66
C TRP A 10 -0.88 13.53 -5.95
N THR A 11 0.25 14.22 -5.88
CA THR A 11 0.93 14.76 -7.09
C THR A 11 1.93 13.78 -7.70
N GLY A 12 1.93 13.66 -9.04
CA GLY A 12 3.00 13.04 -9.84
C GLY A 12 3.04 11.51 -9.82
N THR A 13 1.88 10.85 -9.85
CA THR A 13 1.80 9.58 -9.16
C THR A 13 0.68 8.68 -9.70
N ASN A 14 1.02 7.43 -10.02
CA ASN A 14 0.13 6.52 -10.74
C ASN A 14 -1.09 6.17 -9.85
N PRO A 15 -2.33 6.53 -10.25
CA PRO A 15 -3.55 6.25 -9.49
C PRO A 15 -3.85 4.75 -9.37
N ASP A 16 -3.28 3.91 -10.23
CA ASP A 16 -3.47 2.46 -10.22
C ASP A 16 -2.86 1.76 -8.99
N TYR A 17 -2.17 2.49 -8.10
CA TYR A 17 -1.53 1.94 -6.90
C TYR A 17 -2.01 2.69 -5.65
N VAL A 18 -3.16 2.26 -5.14
CA VAL A 18 -3.87 2.94 -4.03
C VAL A 18 -3.17 2.78 -2.68
N LEU A 19 -2.34 1.74 -2.50
CA LEU A 19 -1.63 1.47 -1.24
C LEU A 19 -0.20 2.04 -1.22
N ARG A 20 0.18 2.82 -2.24
CA ARG A 20 1.51 3.43 -2.28
C ARG A 20 1.78 4.25 -1.01
N SER A 21 3.04 4.26 -0.58
CA SER A 21 3.48 4.96 0.65
C SER A 21 2.83 4.46 1.96
N LEU A 22 1.93 3.46 1.91
CA LEU A 22 1.34 2.81 3.08
C LEU A 22 1.99 1.44 3.33
N VAL A 23 2.27 0.68 2.27
CA VAL A 23 2.83 -0.67 2.39
C VAL A 23 4.32 -0.63 2.76
N ARG A 24 4.69 -1.41 3.78
CA ARG A 24 6.06 -1.66 4.20
C ARG A 24 6.41 -3.13 4.06
N CYS A 25 7.66 -3.41 3.74
CA CYS A 25 8.17 -4.77 3.66
C CYS A 25 8.24 -5.38 5.07
N ALA A 26 7.59 -6.53 5.26
CA ALA A 26 7.60 -7.22 6.55
C ALA A 26 9.00 -7.68 7.00
N LEU A 27 9.93 -7.91 6.06
CA LEU A 27 11.28 -8.41 6.38
C LEU A 27 12.26 -7.32 6.81
N CYS A 28 12.19 -6.13 6.22
CA CYS A 28 13.17 -5.07 6.45
C CYS A 28 12.56 -3.72 6.88
N GLY A 29 11.23 -3.63 6.98
CA GLY A 29 10.51 -2.41 7.40
C GLY A 29 10.47 -1.29 6.35
N GLU A 30 11.25 -1.39 5.27
CA GLU A 30 11.34 -0.37 4.24
C GLU A 30 10.07 -0.24 3.42
N MET A 31 9.85 0.95 2.86
CA MET A 31 8.68 1.23 2.03
C MET A 31 8.65 0.33 0.80
N MET A 32 7.46 -0.04 0.34
CA MET A 32 7.29 -0.73 -0.93
C MET A 32 6.93 0.25 -2.05
N CYS A 33 7.61 0.14 -3.19
CA CYS A 33 7.41 0.94 -4.38
C CYS A 33 6.44 0.23 -5.35
N PRO A 34 5.54 0.98 -6.01
CA PRO A 34 4.79 0.48 -7.16
C PRO A 34 5.71 0.02 -8.30
N GLY A 35 5.27 -0.97 -9.06
CA GLY A 35 5.75 -1.13 -10.41
C GLY A 35 5.09 -2.27 -11.16
N SER A 36 5.13 -2.15 -12.48
CA SER A 36 4.46 -3.06 -13.40
C SER A 36 5.41 -3.68 -14.41
N THR A 37 4.96 -4.78 -15.00
CA THR A 37 5.62 -5.41 -16.14
C THR A 37 4.55 -5.77 -17.16
N THR A 38 4.72 -5.31 -18.40
CA THR A 38 3.83 -5.63 -19.51
C THR A 38 4.42 -6.78 -20.30
N LYS A 39 3.65 -7.85 -20.50
CA LYS A 39 4.08 -9.00 -21.28
C LYS A 39 3.88 -8.70 -22.78
N PRO A 40 4.95 -8.55 -23.59
CA PRO A 40 4.83 -8.07 -24.98
C PRO A 40 3.91 -8.95 -25.84
N SER A 41 3.95 -10.27 -25.63
CA SER A 41 3.17 -11.23 -26.42
C SER A 41 1.66 -11.16 -26.20
N THR A 42 1.19 -10.56 -25.10
CA THR A 42 -0.24 -10.53 -24.73
C THR A 42 -0.76 -9.12 -24.46
N GLY A 43 0.13 -8.12 -24.36
CA GLY A 43 -0.20 -6.78 -23.86
C GLY A 43 -0.61 -6.74 -22.39
N LYS A 44 -0.67 -7.88 -21.67
CA LYS A 44 -1.13 -7.92 -20.28
C LYS A 44 -0.11 -7.28 -19.34
N THR A 45 -0.57 -6.30 -18.57
CA THR A 45 0.23 -5.62 -17.53
C THR A 45 -0.01 -6.25 -16.17
N HIS A 46 1.05 -6.70 -15.53
CA HIS A 46 1.05 -7.19 -14.15
C HIS A 46 1.54 -6.09 -13.22
N ARG A 47 0.80 -5.81 -12.14
CA ARG A 47 1.11 -4.77 -11.14
C ARG A 47 1.59 -5.38 -9.83
N TYR A 48 2.60 -4.77 -9.22
CA TYR A 48 3.21 -5.24 -7.98
C TYR A 48 3.59 -4.09 -7.03
N TYR A 49 3.59 -4.37 -5.73
CA TYR A 49 4.34 -3.61 -4.73
C TYR A 49 5.66 -4.34 -4.48
N ARG A 50 6.80 -3.64 -4.60
CA ARG A 50 8.15 -4.21 -4.48
C ARG A 50 8.94 -3.53 -3.37
N CYS A 51 9.69 -4.28 -2.57
CA CYS A 51 10.51 -3.70 -1.50
C CYS A 51 11.56 -2.74 -2.07
N SER A 52 11.56 -1.48 -1.62
CA SER A 52 12.47 -0.45 -2.13
C SER A 52 13.95 -0.79 -1.89
N ARG A 53 14.28 -1.39 -0.73
CA ARG A 53 15.65 -1.84 -0.43
C ARG A 53 16.11 -2.94 -1.39
N ARG A 54 15.24 -3.89 -1.69
CA ARG A 54 15.53 -4.95 -2.66
C ARG A 54 15.70 -4.39 -4.07
N GLU A 55 14.85 -3.46 -4.47
CA GLU A 55 14.93 -2.84 -5.81
C GLU A 55 16.22 -2.03 -5.98
N LYS A 56 16.64 -1.28 -4.96
CA LYS A 56 17.82 -0.43 -5.01
C LYS A 56 19.13 -1.18 -4.86
N TYR A 57 19.17 -2.18 -3.97
CA TYR A 57 20.43 -2.83 -3.54
C TYR A 57 20.47 -4.33 -3.81
N GLY A 58 19.45 -4.88 -4.46
CA GLY A 58 19.40 -6.29 -4.86
C GLY A 58 18.83 -7.24 -3.80
N LYS A 59 18.67 -8.49 -4.21
CA LYS A 59 18.08 -9.59 -3.42
C LYS A 59 18.89 -9.94 -2.17
N ASP A 60 20.20 -9.73 -2.19
CA ASP A 60 21.09 -10.07 -1.08
C ASP A 60 20.85 -9.15 0.13
N GLN A 61 20.31 -7.95 -0.12
CA GLN A 61 20.01 -6.96 0.91
C GLN A 61 18.60 -7.07 1.48
N CYS A 62 17.69 -7.75 0.77
CA CYS A 62 16.37 -8.08 1.28
C CYS A 62 15.74 -9.19 0.41
N ALA A 63 15.36 -10.30 1.05
CA ALA A 63 14.66 -11.42 0.41
C ALA A 63 13.16 -11.15 0.15
N GLY A 64 12.68 -9.92 0.38
CA GLY A 64 11.27 -9.54 0.26
C GLY A 64 10.76 -9.73 -1.17
N ARG A 65 9.69 -10.51 -1.33
CA ARG A 65 9.13 -10.80 -2.66
C ARG A 65 8.19 -9.68 -3.12
N PRO A 66 8.12 -9.40 -4.44
CA PRO A 66 7.05 -8.59 -5.01
C PRO A 66 5.68 -9.13 -4.62
N LEU A 67 4.79 -8.26 -4.16
CA LEU A 67 3.41 -8.60 -3.84
C LEU A 67 2.50 -8.20 -5.00
N PRO A 68 1.63 -9.08 -5.53
CA PRO A 68 0.66 -8.71 -6.55
C PRO A 68 -0.25 -7.61 -6.04
N ALA A 69 -0.35 -6.50 -6.78
CA ALA A 69 -1.06 -5.32 -6.32
C ALA A 69 -2.55 -5.61 -6.12
N ALA A 70 -3.20 -6.28 -7.09
CA ALA A 70 -4.62 -6.62 -7.00
C ALA A 70 -4.97 -7.42 -5.74
N ALA A 71 -4.21 -8.49 -5.46
CA ALA A 71 -4.47 -9.34 -4.30
C ALA A 71 -4.25 -8.59 -2.97
N LEU A 72 -3.23 -7.74 -2.89
CA LEU A 72 -2.96 -6.95 -1.69
C LEU A 72 -4.02 -5.86 -1.49
N GLU A 73 -4.42 -5.19 -2.57
CA GLU A 73 -5.46 -4.15 -2.57
C GLU A 73 -6.80 -4.73 -2.12
N GLU A 74 -7.21 -5.86 -2.69
CA GLU A 74 -8.42 -6.58 -2.31
C GLU A 74 -8.40 -7.03 -0.85
N PHE A 75 -7.27 -7.58 -0.38
CA PHE A 75 -7.11 -7.94 1.02
C PHE A 75 -7.31 -6.73 1.95
N VAL A 76 -6.71 -5.59 1.65
CA VAL A 76 -6.86 -4.38 2.47
C VAL A 76 -8.30 -3.88 2.48
N VAL A 77 -8.96 -3.84 1.32
CA VAL A 77 -10.38 -3.46 1.21
C VAL A 77 -11.23 -4.38 2.08
N ALA A 78 -11.07 -5.70 1.98
CA ALA A 78 -11.84 -6.65 2.77
C ALA A 78 -11.64 -6.44 4.29
N ARG A 79 -10.40 -6.17 4.73
CA ARG A 79 -10.11 -5.89 6.15
C ARG A 79 -10.75 -4.60 6.63
N ILE A 80 -10.70 -3.53 5.83
CA ILE A 80 -11.34 -2.25 6.15
C ILE A 80 -12.85 -2.43 6.23
N SER A 81 -13.48 -3.02 5.20
CA SER A 81 -14.92 -3.27 5.16
C SER A 81 -15.41 -4.03 6.39
N ASN A 82 -14.70 -5.10 6.78
CA ASN A 82 -15.06 -5.87 7.97
C ASN A 82 -14.88 -5.07 9.27
N ALA A 83 -13.82 -4.26 9.37
CA ALA A 83 -13.58 -3.44 10.56
C ALA A 83 -14.55 -2.26 10.70
N THR A 84 -15.18 -1.83 9.60
CA THR A 84 -16.16 -0.75 9.57
C THR A 84 -17.61 -1.24 9.59
N ALA A 85 -17.85 -2.55 9.52
CA ALA A 85 -19.17 -3.12 9.28
C ALA A 85 -20.22 -2.75 10.35
N ASP A 86 -19.80 -2.61 11.60
CA ASP A 86 -20.68 -2.29 12.74
C ASP A 86 -20.76 -0.78 13.05
N GLY A 87 -20.06 0.06 12.30
CA GLY A 87 -20.02 1.51 12.53
C GLY A 87 -19.19 1.95 13.75
N SER A 88 -18.77 1.04 14.64
CA SER A 88 -18.06 1.37 15.88
C SER A 88 -16.72 2.06 15.61
N LEU A 89 -16.02 1.68 14.53
CA LEU A 89 -14.80 2.33 14.12
C LEU A 89 -15.04 3.78 13.68
N ALA A 90 -16.13 4.06 12.97
CA ALA A 90 -16.48 5.40 12.55
C ALA A 90 -16.83 6.30 13.75
N GLU A 91 -17.60 5.78 14.71
CA GLU A 91 -17.90 6.49 15.96
C GLU A 91 -16.64 6.80 16.78
N ARG A 92 -15.72 5.83 16.89
CA ARG A 92 -14.43 6.02 17.58
C ARG A 92 -13.58 7.09 16.90
N VAL A 93 -13.55 7.10 15.56
CA VAL A 93 -12.82 8.11 14.79
C VAL A 93 -13.45 9.49 14.99
N ALA A 94 -14.78 9.61 14.93
CA ALA A 94 -15.48 10.88 15.18
C ALA A 94 -15.15 11.45 16.56
N LYS A 95 -15.27 10.63 17.62
CA LYS A 95 -14.90 11.03 19.00
C LYS A 95 -13.44 11.46 19.13
N HIS A 96 -12.53 10.84 18.37
CA HIS A 96 -11.11 11.21 18.41
C HIS A 96 -10.81 12.53 17.71
N LEU A 97 -11.60 12.92 16.71
CA LEU A 97 -11.44 14.17 15.98
C LEU A 97 -12.04 15.37 16.71
N GLU A 98 -13.06 15.13 17.53
CA GLU A 98 -13.71 16.16 18.37
C GLU A 98 -12.96 16.44 19.69
N ALA A 99 -12.01 15.57 20.06
CA ALA A 99 -11.18 15.68 21.26
C ALA A 99 -9.83 16.36 20.98
#